data_AF-A0A1D6HYQ3-F1
#
_entry.id   AF-A0A1D6HYQ3-F1
#
_cell.length_a   1.000
_cell.length_b   1.000
_cell.length_c   1.000
_cell.angle_alpha   90.00
_cell.angle_beta   90.00
_cell.angle_gamma   90.00
#
_symmetry.space_group_name_H-M   'P 1'
#
loop_
_entity.id
_entity.type
_entity.pdbx_description
1 polymer ?
#
loop_
_entity_poly.entity_id
_entity_poly.type
_entity_poly.pdbx_seq_one_letter_code
_entity_poly.pdbx_strand_id
1 'polypeptide(L)'
;MLGMESSNVNVPKTKKTYCKNKECRKHTLHKVTQYKKGKDSLSAQGKRRYDRKQSGYGGQTKPVFHKKVQHKFSTVCSTNYILKAAFGVLNADPLFTCFLTLTLRSIQAKTTKKIVLKLQCQSCKHYSQHPIKRCKHFEIGGDKKGKGTSLF
;
A
#
# COMPACT_ATOMS: atom_id res chain seq x y z
N MET A 1 2.89 0.03 25.81
CA MET A 1 3.44 -0.29 24.47
C MET A 1 3.05 -1.72 24.10
N LEU A 2 1.84 -1.95 23.60
CA LEU A 2 1.48 -3.25 23.03
C LEU A 2 1.94 -3.25 21.57
N GLY A 3 2.89 -4.14 21.27
CA GLY A 3 3.50 -4.27 19.96
C GLY A 3 2.43 -4.42 18.88
N MET A 4 2.62 -3.71 17.77
CA MET A 4 1.84 -3.92 16.55
C MET A 4 2.20 -5.31 16.02
N GLU A 5 1.59 -6.37 16.54
CA GLU A 5 1.72 -7.70 15.97
C GLU A 5 1.36 -7.61 14.50
N SER A 6 2.35 -7.82 13.64
CA SER A 6 2.14 -7.99 12.22
C SER A 6 1.38 -9.30 12.05
N SER A 7 0.05 -9.22 12.07
CA SER A 7 -0.83 -10.32 11.74
C SER A 7 -0.39 -10.90 10.39
N ASN A 8 0.15 -12.13 10.42
CA ASN A 8 0.44 -12.87 9.19
C ASN A 8 -0.89 -13.13 8.47
N VAL A 9 -1.03 -12.64 7.25
CA VAL A 9 -2.24 -12.82 6.44
C VAL A 9 -2.05 -14.02 5.53
N ASN A 10 -2.74 -15.12 5.86
CA ASN A 10 -2.79 -16.33 5.03
C ASN A 10 -4.08 -16.36 4.20
N VAL A 11 -3.96 -16.58 2.89
CA VAL A 11 -5.10 -16.73 1.97
C VAL A 11 -5.06 -18.11 1.31
N PRO A 12 -6.19 -18.86 1.25
CA PRO A 12 -6.22 -20.17 0.62
C PRO A 12 -5.98 -20.09 -0.90
N LYS A 13 -5.36 -21.13 -1.46
CA LYS A 13 -5.12 -21.28 -2.92
C LYS A 13 -6.41 -21.41 -3.73
N THR A 14 -7.50 -21.87 -3.10
CA THR A 14 -8.82 -22.05 -3.72
C THR A 14 -9.90 -21.36 -2.89
N LYS A 15 -10.78 -20.60 -3.53
CA LYS A 15 -11.91 -19.91 -2.88
C LYS A 15 -13.20 -20.11 -3.67
N LYS A 16 -14.32 -20.41 -3.00
CA LYS A 16 -15.66 -20.36 -3.62
C LYS A 16 -16.14 -18.91 -3.65
N THR A 17 -16.42 -18.36 -4.82
CA THR A 17 -16.96 -16.99 -4.97
C THR A 17 -17.84 -16.88 -6.21
N TYR A 18 -18.61 -15.80 -6.29
CA TYR A 18 -19.51 -15.54 -7.39
C TYR A 18 -18.73 -15.22 -8.67
N CYS A 19 -19.04 -15.93 -9.75
CA CYS A 19 -18.47 -15.63 -11.06
C CYS A 19 -19.39 -14.69 -11.85
N LYS A 20 -18.84 -13.55 -12.28
CA LYS A 20 -19.55 -12.53 -13.08
C LYS A 20 -19.71 -12.89 -14.56
N ASN A 21 -19.09 -13.99 -15.02
CA ASN A 21 -19.19 -14.37 -16.42
C ASN A 21 -20.62 -14.76 -16.79
N LYS A 22 -21.05 -14.42 -18.01
CA LYS A 22 -22.41 -14.64 -18.50
C LYS A 22 -22.82 -16.12 -18.45
N GLU A 23 -21.89 -17.01 -18.72
CA GLU A 23 -22.10 -18.47 -18.75
C GLU A 23 -22.23 -19.09 -17.35
N CYS A 24 -21.63 -18.48 -16.32
CA CYS A 24 -21.57 -19.08 -14.99
C CYS A 24 -22.64 -18.53 -14.07
N ARG A 25 -22.68 -17.19 -13.88
CA ARG A 25 -23.58 -16.46 -12.95
C ARG A 25 -23.88 -17.19 -11.62
N LYS A 26 -22.91 -17.96 -11.10
CA LYS A 26 -23.05 -18.83 -9.93
C LYS A 26 -21.77 -18.86 -9.13
N HIS A 27 -21.86 -19.35 -7.90
CA HIS A 27 -20.69 -19.55 -7.04
C HIS A 27 -19.90 -20.77 -7.52
N THR A 28 -18.66 -20.52 -7.95
CA THR A 28 -17.76 -21.56 -8.45
C THR A 28 -16.44 -21.53 -7.70
N LEU A 29 -15.67 -22.61 -7.82
CA LEU A 29 -14.31 -22.67 -7.30
C LEU A 29 -13.40 -21.79 -8.15
N HIS A 30 -12.64 -20.92 -7.48
CA HIS A 30 -11.67 -20.04 -8.10
C HIS A 30 -10.25 -20.37 -7.61
N LYS A 31 -9.30 -20.41 -8.53
CA LYS A 31 -7.86 -20.45 -8.22
C LYS A 31 -7.39 -19.05 -7.84
N VAL A 32 -6.79 -18.91 -6.67
CA VAL A 32 -6.29 -17.65 -6.13
C VAL A 32 -4.80 -17.53 -6.42
N THR A 33 -4.41 -16.46 -7.09
CA THR A 33 -3.00 -16.10 -7.29
C THR A 33 -2.75 -14.65 -6.91
N GLN A 34 -1.49 -14.30 -6.64
CA GLN A 34 -1.12 -12.91 -6.41
C GLN A 34 -1.03 -12.18 -7.76
N TYR A 35 -1.61 -10.98 -7.83
CA TYR A 35 -1.39 -10.10 -8.97
C TYR A 35 0.06 -9.62 -9.00
N LYS A 36 0.69 -9.74 -10.18
CA LYS A 36 2.00 -9.17 -10.47
C LYS A 36 1.82 -8.09 -11.53
N LYS A 37 2.46 -6.93 -11.34
CA LYS A 37 2.53 -5.89 -12.38
C LYS A 37 3.40 -6.43 -13.52
N GLY A 38 2.90 -6.36 -14.75
CA GLY A 38 3.67 -6.68 -15.94
C GLY A 38 4.70 -5.59 -16.27
N LYS A 39 5.54 -5.85 -17.28
CA LYS A 39 6.43 -4.85 -17.88
C LYS A 39 5.60 -3.75 -18.53
N ASP A 40 6.00 -2.50 -18.34
CA ASP A 40 5.32 -1.36 -18.96
C ASP A 40 5.55 -1.37 -20.48
N SER A 41 4.50 -1.14 -21.27
CA SER A 41 4.55 -1.14 -22.74
C SER A 41 5.12 0.18 -23.29
N LEU A 42 5.97 0.09 -24.32
CA LEU A 42 6.56 1.25 -25.00
C LEU A 42 5.59 1.94 -25.98
N SER A 43 4.67 1.19 -26.58
CA SER A 43 3.72 1.71 -27.58
C SER A 43 2.57 2.52 -26.98
N ALA A 44 2.41 2.49 -25.65
CA ALA A 44 1.39 3.26 -24.95
C ALA A 44 1.55 4.76 -25.26
N GLN A 45 0.45 5.45 -25.56
CA GLN A 45 0.45 6.86 -25.96
C GLN A 45 1.19 7.77 -24.96
N GLY A 46 1.02 7.52 -23.65
CA GLY A 46 1.71 8.27 -22.59
C GLY A 46 3.22 8.10 -22.63
N LYS A 47 3.72 6.89 -22.93
CA LYS A 47 5.15 6.60 -23.06
C LYS A 47 5.72 7.24 -24.32
N ARG A 48 5.07 7.09 -25.48
CA ARG A 48 5.44 7.77 -26.73
C ARG A 48 5.54 9.30 -26.58
N ARG A 49 4.56 9.90 -25.89
CA ARG A 49 4.57 11.34 -25.58
C ARG A 49 5.71 11.72 -24.64
N TYR A 50 5.99 10.90 -23.62
CA TYR A 50 7.08 11.14 -22.69
C TYR A 50 8.44 11.08 -23.40
N ASP A 51 8.67 10.07 -24.23
CA ASP A 51 9.94 9.88 -24.94
C ASP A 51 10.21 11.02 -25.93
N ARG A 52 9.19 11.48 -26.67
CA ARG A 52 9.29 12.67 -27.52
C ARG A 52 9.46 13.97 -26.74
N LYS A 53 8.93 14.06 -25.51
CA LYS A 53 9.18 15.24 -24.65
C LYS A 53 10.60 15.23 -24.10
N GLN A 54 11.13 14.04 -23.81
CA GLN A 54 12.46 13.86 -23.23
C GLN A 54 13.59 14.02 -24.27
N SER A 55 13.30 13.92 -25.57
CA SER A 55 14.31 14.11 -26.63
C SER A 55 14.74 15.57 -26.76
N GLY A 56 16.03 15.80 -27.01
CA GLY A 56 16.64 17.12 -27.18
C GLY A 56 17.36 17.61 -25.92
N TYR A 57 17.61 18.91 -25.85
CA TYR A 57 18.23 19.57 -24.71
C TYR A 57 17.17 20.06 -23.72
N GLY A 58 17.51 20.15 -22.42
CA GLY A 58 16.57 20.60 -21.38
C GLY A 58 16.38 19.63 -20.21
N GLY A 59 17.03 18.47 -20.24
CA GLY A 59 17.10 17.55 -19.11
C GLY A 59 15.76 16.88 -18.76
N GLN A 60 15.49 16.69 -17.47
CA GLN A 60 14.34 15.94 -16.99
C GLN A 60 13.02 16.73 -17.15
N THR A 61 12.13 16.27 -18.03
CA THR A 61 10.95 17.06 -18.45
C THR A 61 9.66 16.85 -17.63
N LYS A 62 9.66 15.88 -16.70
CA LYS A 62 8.55 15.57 -15.79
C LYS A 62 9.06 15.38 -14.36
N PRO A 63 8.26 15.75 -13.34
CA PRO A 63 8.67 15.62 -11.95
C PRO A 63 8.93 14.15 -11.59
N VAL A 64 10.10 13.88 -11.02
CA VAL A 64 10.46 12.57 -10.47
C VAL A 64 10.03 12.53 -9.01
N PHE A 65 9.27 11.51 -8.64
CA PHE A 65 8.89 11.32 -7.25
C PHE A 65 10.06 10.72 -6.45
N HIS A 66 10.74 11.57 -5.68
CA HIS A 66 11.80 11.14 -4.76
C HIS A 66 11.18 10.64 -3.46
N LYS A 67 11.27 9.33 -3.22
CA LYS A 67 10.75 8.71 -2.01
C LYS A 67 11.69 9.01 -0.83
N LYS A 68 11.31 9.92 0.05
CA LYS A 68 11.99 10.08 1.35
C LYS A 68 11.74 8.83 2.19
N VAL A 69 12.78 8.03 2.40
CA VAL A 69 12.72 6.87 3.31
C VAL A 69 12.75 7.43 4.74
N GLN A 70 11.67 7.24 5.48
CA GLN A 70 11.66 7.51 6.92
C GLN A 70 12.54 6.43 7.58
N HIS A 71 13.83 6.70 7.74
CA HIS A 71 14.63 5.94 8.69
C HIS A 71 14.03 6.20 10.06
N LYS A 72 13.36 5.20 10.63
CA LYS A 72 12.99 5.23 12.04
C LYS A 72 14.27 5.03 12.85
N PHE A 73 15.11 6.05 12.92
CA PHE A 73 16.07 6.12 14.00
C PHE A 73 15.28 6.62 15.21
N SER A 74 14.94 5.67 16.06
CA SER A 74 14.45 5.97 17.40
C SER A 74 15.65 6.41 18.23
N THR A 75 16.16 7.62 18.02
CA THR A 75 16.83 8.35 19.10
C THR A 75 15.75 8.98 19.95
N VAL A 76 15.20 8.16 20.84
CA VAL A 76 14.91 8.62 22.18
C VAL A 76 16.22 9.20 22.72
N CYS A 77 16.37 10.52 22.71
CA CYS A 77 17.03 11.26 23.79
C CYS A 77 17.12 12.76 23.48
N SER A 78 16.57 13.55 24.41
CA SER A 78 17.23 14.74 24.96
C SER A 78 17.20 16.10 24.26
N THR A 79 16.06 16.58 23.74
CA THR A 79 15.88 18.07 23.64
C THR A 79 14.50 18.63 23.99
N ASN A 80 13.49 17.82 24.28
CA ASN A 80 12.13 18.35 24.55
C ASN A 80 11.82 18.68 26.02
N TYR A 81 12.83 18.83 26.89
CA TYR A 81 12.62 19.32 28.26
C TYR A 81 13.12 20.76 28.52
N ILE A 82 13.77 21.44 27.58
CA ILE A 82 14.29 22.80 27.84
C ILE A 82 13.43 23.94 27.25
N LEU A 83 12.61 23.70 26.22
CA LEU A 83 11.86 24.78 25.55
C LEU A 83 10.44 25.05 26.08
N LYS A 84 10.01 24.37 27.15
CA LYS A 84 8.68 24.58 27.75
C LYS A 84 8.66 25.57 28.91
N ALA A 85 9.83 26.03 29.34
CA ALA A 85 9.98 26.95 30.46
C ALA A 85 10.11 28.44 30.05
N ALA A 86 10.25 28.78 28.76
CA ALA A 86 10.70 30.11 28.35
C ALA A 86 9.65 31.05 27.76
N PHE A 87 8.43 30.62 27.42
CA PHE A 87 7.43 31.52 26.82
C PHE A 87 6.06 31.37 27.47
N GLY A 88 5.83 32.20 28.49
CA GLY A 88 4.51 32.56 28.98
C GLY A 88 3.80 33.49 28.00
N VAL A 89 2.59 33.07 27.61
CA VAL A 89 1.39 33.85 27.23
C VAL A 89 1.57 35.11 26.37
N LEU A 90 1.09 35.06 25.12
CA LEU A 90 0.20 36.08 24.54
C LEU A 90 -0.49 35.54 23.28
N ASN A 91 -1.81 35.37 23.41
CA ASN A 91 -2.90 35.28 22.41
C ASN A 91 -2.57 34.72 21.00
N ALA A 92 -2.96 33.47 20.78
CA ALA A 92 -2.97 32.85 19.45
C ALA A 92 -4.37 32.95 18.83
N ASP A 93 -4.52 33.78 17.80
CA ASP A 93 -5.70 33.80 16.95
C ASP A 93 -5.93 32.42 16.31
N PRO A 94 -7.15 31.83 16.40
CA PRO A 94 -7.42 30.48 15.90
C PRO A 94 -7.37 30.34 14.38
N LEU A 95 -7.29 31.46 13.64
CA LEU A 95 -7.16 31.47 12.18
C LEU A 95 -5.70 31.32 11.70
N PHE A 96 -4.71 31.73 12.50
CA PHE A 96 -3.30 31.68 12.09
C PHE A 96 -2.68 30.29 12.32
N THR A 97 -3.18 29.53 13.30
CA THR A 97 -2.79 28.12 13.55
C THR A 97 -3.45 27.14 12.58
N CYS A 98 -4.62 27.48 12.01
CA CYS A 98 -5.25 26.69 10.94
C CYS A 98 -4.50 26.80 9.59
N PHE A 99 -3.90 27.96 9.27
CA PHE A 99 -3.24 28.15 7.97
C PHE A 99 -1.92 27.36 7.83
N LEU A 100 -1.21 27.13 8.93
CA LEU A 100 0.06 26.38 8.93
C LEU A 100 -0.12 24.86 9.03
N THR A 101 -1.30 24.37 9.42
CA THR A 101 -1.58 22.92 9.50
C THR A 101 -2.14 22.34 8.20
N LEU A 102 -2.60 23.16 7.24
CA LEU A 102 -3.12 22.70 5.94
C LEU A 102 -2.07 22.52 4.83
N THR A 103 -0.85 23.07 4.93
CA THR A 103 0.18 22.97 3.88
C THR A 103 1.24 21.89 4.10
N LEU A 104 1.10 21.06 5.14
CA LEU A 104 2.01 19.94 5.43
C LEU A 104 1.26 18.61 5.52
N ARG A 105 0.34 18.33 4.57
CA ARG A 105 0.01 16.93 4.21
C ARG A 105 1.17 16.32 3.42
N SER A 106 2.29 16.23 4.11
CA SER A 106 3.55 15.66 3.66
C SER A 106 3.32 14.29 3.02
N ILE A 107 3.89 14.12 1.83
CA ILE A 107 3.71 12.97 0.95
C ILE A 107 4.34 11.75 1.62
N GLN A 108 3.54 11.05 2.43
CA GLN A 108 3.99 9.95 3.26
C GLN A 108 4.44 8.76 2.40
N ALA A 109 5.68 8.32 2.57
CA ALA A 109 6.21 7.12 1.96
C ALA A 109 5.54 5.88 2.58
N LYS A 110 4.68 5.20 1.81
CA LYS A 110 4.05 3.95 2.24
C LYS A 110 5.09 2.82 2.27
N THR A 111 5.16 2.12 3.39
CA THR A 111 6.09 1.00 3.62
C THR A 111 5.63 -0.29 2.93
N THR A 112 4.32 -0.52 2.87
CA THR A 112 3.72 -1.72 2.26
C THR A 112 2.83 -1.35 1.07
N LYS A 113 2.65 -2.29 0.13
CA LYS A 113 1.73 -2.16 -1.01
C LYS A 113 0.38 -2.82 -0.69
N LYS A 114 -0.69 -2.41 -1.39
CA LYS A 114 -1.98 -3.12 -1.32
C LYS A 114 -1.84 -4.40 -2.13
N ILE A 115 -2.05 -5.56 -1.52
CA ILE A 115 -1.98 -6.83 -2.23
C ILE A 115 -3.30 -7.05 -2.96
N VAL A 116 -3.22 -7.37 -4.25
CA VAL A 116 -4.39 -7.67 -5.09
C VAL A 116 -4.35 -9.15 -5.46
N LEU A 117 -5.45 -9.85 -5.20
CA LEU A 117 -5.63 -11.23 -5.60
C LEU A 117 -6.23 -11.30 -7.00
N LYS A 118 -5.74 -12.23 -7.81
CA LYS A 118 -6.30 -12.62 -9.10
C LYS A 118 -7.04 -13.94 -8.89
N LEU A 119 -8.36 -13.90 -9.02
CA LEU A 119 -9.26 -15.05 -8.87
C LEU A 119 -9.63 -15.56 -10.27
N GLN A 120 -9.19 -16.76 -10.61
CA GLN A 120 -9.51 -17.42 -11.88
C GLN A 120 -10.64 -18.44 -11.66
N CYS A 121 -11.76 -18.27 -12.34
CA CYS A 121 -12.83 -19.26 -12.32
C CYS A 121 -12.36 -20.57 -12.99
N GLN A 122 -12.63 -21.72 -12.38
CA GLN A 122 -12.24 -23.02 -12.96
C GLN A 122 -13.09 -23.41 -14.18
N SER A 123 -14.38 -23.02 -14.24
CA SER A 123 -15.26 -23.37 -15.36
C SER A 123 -15.05 -22.47 -16.58
N CYS A 124 -15.15 -21.15 -16.44
CA CYS A 124 -15.09 -20.23 -17.58
C CYS A 124 -13.74 -19.49 -17.75
N LYS A 125 -12.76 -19.74 -16.88
CA LYS A 125 -11.43 -19.08 -16.90
C LYS A 125 -11.45 -17.55 -16.77
N HIS A 126 -12.61 -16.95 -16.51
CA HIS A 126 -12.72 -15.51 -16.25
C HIS A 126 -11.92 -15.10 -15.01
N TYR A 127 -11.25 -13.95 -15.09
CA TYR A 127 -10.43 -13.40 -14.00
C TYR A 127 -11.15 -12.24 -13.32
N SER A 128 -11.18 -12.27 -11.99
CA SER A 128 -11.61 -11.11 -11.19
C SER A 128 -10.50 -10.69 -10.23
N GLN A 129 -10.39 -9.38 -9.99
CA GLN A 129 -9.39 -8.80 -9.10
C GLN A 129 -10.04 -8.45 -7.76
N HIS A 130 -9.39 -8.83 -6.66
CA HIS A 130 -9.87 -8.57 -5.30
C HIS A 130 -8.75 -7.95 -4.44
N PRO A 131 -8.84 -6.65 -4.12
CA PRO A 131 -7.77 -5.96 -3.40
C PRO A 131 -7.99 -6.04 -1.87
N ILE A 132 -7.01 -6.56 -1.12
CA ILE A 132 -7.05 -6.71 0.35
C ILE A 132 -6.46 -5.46 1.03
N LYS A 133 -6.71 -5.27 2.34
CA LYS A 133 -6.00 -4.27 3.15
C LYS A 133 -4.47 -4.49 3.09
N ARG A 134 -3.69 -3.45 3.43
CA ARG A 134 -2.21 -3.54 3.41
C ARG A 134 -1.75 -4.44 4.55
N CYS A 135 -0.89 -5.40 4.23
CA CYS A 135 -0.19 -6.26 5.19
C CYS A 135 1.32 -6.24 4.90
N LYS A 136 2.13 -6.56 5.91
CA LYS A 136 3.59 -6.67 5.77
C LYS A 136 3.99 -8.07 5.28
N HIS A 137 3.40 -9.09 5.90
CA HIS A 137 3.62 -10.49 5.57
C HIS A 137 2.36 -11.07 4.91
N PHE A 138 2.55 -11.83 3.84
CA PHE A 138 1.46 -12.40 3.06
C PHE A 138 1.89 -13.72 2.43
N GLU A 139 1.10 -14.75 2.68
CA GLU A 139 1.34 -16.10 2.17
C GLU A 139 0.08 -16.65 1.52
N ILE A 140 0.26 -17.43 0.44
CA ILE A 140 -0.84 -18.11 -0.25
C ILE A 140 -0.74 -19.61 0.01
N GLY A 141 -1.73 -20.14 0.72
CA GLY A 141 -1.88 -21.55 1.04
C GLY A 141 -0.92 -22.03 2.12
N GLY A 142 -0.65 -21.21 3.12
CA GLY A 142 0.01 -21.65 4.34
C GLY A 142 -0.90 -22.56 5.17
N ASP A 143 -0.32 -23.26 6.12
CA ASP A 143 -1.06 -24.18 6.98
C ASP A 143 -2.08 -23.44 7.84
N LYS A 144 -3.20 -24.13 8.10
CA LYS A 144 -4.20 -23.60 9.01
C LYS A 144 -3.62 -23.66 10.42
N LYS A 145 -3.66 -22.55 11.15
CA LYS A 145 -3.28 -22.52 12.56
C LYS A 145 -4.15 -23.53 13.32
N GLY A 146 -3.52 -24.45 14.05
CA GLY A 146 -4.20 -25.41 14.90
C GLY A 146 -5.04 -24.72 15.98
N LYS A 147 -6.12 -25.37 16.42
CA LYS A 147 -6.91 -24.88 17.55
C LYS A 147 -6.19 -25.28 18.84
N GLY A 148 -5.47 -24.34 19.46
CA GLY A 148 -5.04 -24.43 20.86
C GLY A 148 -4.17 -25.64 21.22
N THR A 149 -3.35 -26.16 20.31
CA THR A 149 -2.30 -27.10 20.70
C THR A 149 -1.30 -26.36 21.58
N SER A 150 -1.05 -26.90 22.77
CA SER A 150 -0.06 -26.37 23.73
C SER A 150 1.26 -26.12 23.01
N LEU A 151 1.87 -24.96 23.27
CA LEU A 151 3.17 -24.57 22.73
C LEU A 151 4.25 -25.46 23.36
N PHE A 152 4.45 -26.64 22.78
CA PHE A 152 5.56 -27.54 23.06
C PHE A 152 6.00 -28.19 21.75
#